data_AF-S7MF07-F1
#
_entry.id   AF-S7MF07-F1
#
_cell.length_a   1.000
_cell.length_b   1.000
_cell.length_c   1.000
_cell.angle_alpha   90.00
_cell.angle_beta   90.00
_cell.angle_gamma   90.00
#
_symmetry.space_group_name_H-M   'P 1'
#
loop_
_entity.id
_entity.type
_entity.pdbx_description
1 polymer ?
#
loop_
_entity_poly.entity_id
_entity_poly.type
_entity_poly.pdbx_seq_one_letter_code
_entity_poly.pdbx_strand_id
1 'polypeptide(L)'
;MGIELQDKQSLDLGRRVLDPRGAYLCNETQNEGTPTYTLQVYYRMCQNCVELDPTTLAGIIVTDVIATLLLALGVYCFAGHETGRLPRAADTQALLRNDQLYQPLRDRNDAQYSHLGESWPRSR
;
A
#
# COMPACT_ATOMS: atom_id res chain seq x y z
N MET A 1 -43.85 -6.64 -22.24
CA MET A 1 -44.15 -6.24 -23.63
C MET A 1 -42.85 -6.39 -24.41
N GLY A 2 -42.73 -7.42 -25.23
CA GLY A 2 -41.55 -7.63 -26.07
C GLY A 2 -41.79 -7.09 -27.47
N ILE A 3 -40.71 -6.76 -28.17
CA ILE A 3 -40.78 -6.26 -29.54
C ILE A 3 -41.00 -7.44 -30.50
N GLU A 4 -42.07 -7.34 -31.29
CA GLU A 4 -42.43 -8.32 -32.32
C GLU A 4 -41.77 -7.90 -33.65
N LEU A 5 -41.02 -8.81 -34.27
CA LEU A 5 -40.38 -8.58 -35.57
C LEU A 5 -41.04 -9.45 -36.62
N GLN A 6 -41.69 -8.79 -37.57
CA GLN A 6 -42.68 -9.42 -38.44
C GLN A 6 -42.10 -9.88 -39.79
N ASP A 7 -40.83 -9.62 -40.13
CA ASP A 7 -40.38 -9.79 -41.53
C ASP A 7 -38.88 -10.03 -41.77
N LYS A 8 -38.05 -10.25 -40.73
CA LYS A 8 -36.62 -10.59 -40.89
C LYS A 8 -36.22 -11.74 -39.97
N GLN A 9 -35.67 -12.80 -40.56
CA GLN A 9 -35.12 -13.95 -39.82
C GLN A 9 -33.94 -13.58 -38.90
N SER A 10 -33.34 -12.40 -39.07
CA SER A 10 -32.27 -11.88 -38.22
C SER A 10 -32.63 -10.53 -37.62
N LEU A 11 -32.34 -10.38 -36.32
CA LEU A 11 -32.47 -9.15 -35.57
C LEU A 11 -31.10 -8.69 -35.10
N ASP A 12 -30.68 -7.50 -35.52
CA ASP A 12 -29.50 -6.84 -34.99
C ASP A 12 -29.87 -6.07 -33.70
N LEU A 13 -29.18 -6.39 -32.60
CA LEU A 13 -29.37 -5.77 -31.29
C LEU A 13 -28.47 -4.54 -31.09
N GLY A 14 -27.73 -4.13 -32.12
CA GLY A 14 -26.80 -3.02 -32.07
C GLY A 14 -25.47 -3.37 -31.42
N ARG A 15 -24.72 -2.35 -30.99
CA ARG A 15 -23.36 -2.57 -30.45
C ARG A 15 -23.45 -3.25 -29.08
N ARG A 16 -22.65 -4.30 -28.89
CA ARG A 16 -22.55 -5.03 -27.61
C ARG A 16 -22.19 -4.15 -26.41
N VAL A 17 -21.48 -3.04 -26.67
CA VAL A 17 -21.03 -2.05 -25.68
C VAL A 17 -22.19 -1.28 -25.05
N LEU A 18 -23.35 -1.22 -25.71
CA LEU A 18 -24.55 -0.53 -25.24
C LEU A 18 -25.42 -1.39 -24.30
N ASP A 19 -24.96 -2.60 -23.94
CA ASP A 19 -25.70 -3.52 -23.08
C ASP A 19 -27.14 -3.75 -23.54
N PRO A 20 -27.37 -4.30 -24.75
CA PRO A 20 -28.71 -4.58 -25.22
C PRO A 20 -29.40 -5.56 -24.28
N ARG A 21 -30.56 -5.14 -23.76
CA ARG A 21 -31.39 -5.89 -22.83
C ARG A 21 -32.83 -5.84 -23.31
N GLY A 22 -33.54 -6.96 -23.20
CA GLY A 22 -34.95 -7.00 -23.61
C GLY A 22 -35.46 -8.41 -23.81
N ALA A 23 -36.78 -8.53 -23.85
CA ALA A 23 -37.46 -9.75 -24.26
C ALA A 23 -37.89 -9.63 -25.72
N TYR A 24 -37.53 -10.61 -26.53
CA TYR A 24 -37.79 -10.69 -27.95
C TYR A 24 -38.69 -11.88 -28.20
N LEU A 25 -39.61 -11.74 -29.16
CA LEU A 25 -40.51 -12.82 -29.56
C LEU A 25 -40.21 -13.19 -31.00
N CYS A 26 -40.14 -14.49 -31.27
CA CYS A 26 -40.07 -15.04 -32.61
C CYS A 26 -41.32 -15.87 -32.88
N ASN A 27 -42.03 -15.50 -33.94
CA ASN A 27 -43.25 -16.17 -34.39
C ASN A 27 -42.92 -16.91 -35.70
N GLU A 28 -43.31 -18.17 -35.79
CA GLU A 28 -43.17 -18.94 -37.03
C GLU A 28 -44.26 -18.51 -38.02
N THR A 29 -43.87 -18.07 -39.22
CA THR A 29 -44.77 -17.45 -40.21
C THR A 29 -45.65 -18.47 -40.95
N GLN A 30 -45.84 -19.68 -40.44
CA GLN A 30 -46.61 -20.70 -41.15
C GLN A 30 -47.54 -21.46 -40.20
N ASN A 31 -48.81 -21.05 -40.23
CA ASN A 31 -50.04 -21.61 -39.65
C ASN A 31 -50.54 -21.02 -38.33
N GLU A 32 -51.84 -20.75 -38.32
CA GLU A 32 -52.63 -20.32 -37.17
C GLU A 32 -52.52 -21.38 -36.05
N GLY A 33 -51.76 -21.07 -35.00
CA GLY A 33 -51.52 -21.97 -33.85
C GLY A 33 -50.05 -22.20 -33.49
N THR A 34 -49.10 -21.50 -34.10
CA THR A 34 -47.66 -21.70 -33.88
C THR A 34 -47.19 -21.29 -32.47
N PRO A 35 -46.26 -22.06 -31.84
CA PRO A 35 -45.67 -21.70 -30.57
C PRO A 35 -44.84 -20.42 -30.67
N THR A 36 -45.12 -19.44 -29.81
CA THR A 36 -44.31 -18.22 -29.70
C THR A 36 -43.07 -18.50 -28.85
N TYR A 37 -41.88 -18.28 -29.40
CA TYR A 37 -40.63 -18.45 -28.65
C TYR A 37 -40.17 -17.12 -28.08
N THR A 38 -40.03 -17.04 -26.76
CA THR A 38 -39.54 -15.84 -26.06
C THR A 38 -38.06 -15.97 -25.74
N LEU A 39 -37.26 -15.02 -26.18
CA LEU A 39 -35.83 -14.91 -25.88
C LEU A 39 -35.60 -13.69 -24.98
N GLN A 40 -35.10 -13.88 -23.76
CA GLN A 40 -34.68 -12.79 -22.90
C GLN A 40 -33.17 -12.58 -23.06
N VAL A 41 -32.79 -11.45 -23.65
CA VAL A 41 -31.39 -11.06 -23.81
C VAL A 41 -30.99 -10.16 -22.64
N TYR A 42 -29.88 -10.52 -21.99
CA TYR A 42 -29.26 -9.72 -20.95
C TYR A 42 -27.76 -9.66 -21.19
N TYR A 43 -27.30 -8.60 -21.85
CA TYR A 43 -25.88 -8.31 -21.96
C TYR A 43 -25.44 -7.35 -20.85
N ARG A 44 -24.32 -7.68 -20.21
CA ARG A 44 -23.58 -6.79 -19.31
C ARG A 44 -22.14 -6.74 -19.78
N MET A 45 -21.78 -5.72 -20.54
CA MET A 45 -20.40 -5.46 -20.92
C MET A 45 -19.63 -4.90 -19.74
N CYS A 46 -18.46 -5.47 -19.56
CA CYS A 46 -17.52 -5.15 -18.50
C CYS A 46 -16.42 -4.26 -19.11
N GLN A 47 -16.71 -2.99 -19.38
CA GLN A 47 -15.75 -2.09 -20.04
C GLN A 47 -14.46 -1.86 -19.23
N ASN A 48 -14.51 -2.05 -17.91
CA ASN A 48 -13.40 -1.81 -17.00
C ASN A 48 -13.18 -2.96 -16.01
N CYS A 49 -13.62 -4.17 -16.37
CA CYS A 49 -13.40 -5.34 -15.54
C CYS A 49 -12.04 -5.92 -15.91
N VAL A 50 -11.15 -5.97 -14.93
CA VAL A 50 -9.86 -6.64 -15.06
C VAL A 50 -10.06 -8.06 -14.54
N GLU A 51 -9.66 -9.04 -15.34
CA GLU A 51 -9.56 -10.41 -14.88
C GLU A 51 -8.37 -10.51 -13.93
N LEU A 52 -8.65 -10.73 -12.63
CA LEU A 52 -7.60 -10.88 -11.63
C LEU A 52 -7.20 -12.35 -11.54
N ASP A 53 -6.13 -12.70 -12.24
CA ASP A 53 -5.48 -13.99 -12.05
C ASP A 53 -4.81 -14.07 -10.67
N PRO A 54 -4.85 -15.24 -9.99
CA PRO A 54 -4.16 -15.43 -8.71
C PRO A 54 -2.67 -15.07 -8.76
N THR A 55 -2.03 -15.32 -9.90
CA THR A 55 -0.62 -14.96 -10.15
C THR A 55 -0.41 -13.45 -10.17
N THR A 56 -1.29 -12.70 -10.84
CA THR A 56 -1.23 -11.23 -10.88
C THR A 56 -1.49 -10.63 -9.51
N LEU A 57 -2.48 -11.16 -8.77
CA LEU A 57 -2.76 -10.74 -7.40
C LEU A 57 -1.57 -11.00 -6.47
N ALA A 58 -0.96 -12.19 -6.55
CA ALA A 58 0.23 -12.52 -5.78
C ALA A 58 1.41 -11.60 -6.13
N GLY A 59 1.60 -11.30 -7.42
CA GLY A 59 2.61 -10.35 -7.89
C GLY A 59 2.43 -8.98 -7.26
N ILE A 60 1.21 -8.44 -7.27
CA ILE A 60 0.88 -7.15 -6.65
C ILE A 60 1.25 -7.15 -5.16
N ILE A 61 0.84 -8.18 -4.41
CA ILE A 61 1.11 -8.29 -2.98
C ILE A 61 2.63 -8.36 -2.70
N VAL A 62 3.36 -9.19 -3.44
CA VAL A 62 4.81 -9.32 -3.27
C VAL A 62 5.53 -8.00 -3.58
N THR A 63 5.15 -7.31 -4.66
CA THR A 63 5.75 -6.02 -5.00
C THR A 63 5.47 -4.95 -3.94
N ASP A 64 4.27 -4.94 -3.36
CA ASP A 64 3.88 -4.00 -2.30
C ASP A 64 4.69 -4.23 -1.01
N VAL A 65 4.87 -5.50 -0.61
CA VAL A 65 5.72 -5.88 0.53
C VAL A 65 7.16 -5.45 0.31
N ILE A 66 7.74 -5.71 -0.87
CA ILE A 66 9.12 -5.32 -1.18
C ILE A 66 9.27 -3.80 -1.17
N ALA A 67 8.35 -3.07 -1.81
CA ALA A 67 8.35 -1.61 -1.83
C ALA A 67 8.29 -1.03 -0.41
N THR A 68 7.40 -1.56 0.42
CA THR A 68 7.26 -1.14 1.82
C THR A 68 8.53 -1.42 2.64
N LEU A 69 9.17 -2.58 2.46
CA LEU A 69 10.44 -2.90 3.12
C LEU A 69 11.57 -1.96 2.71
N LEU A 70 11.67 -1.63 1.42
CA LEU A 70 12.68 -0.68 0.92
C LEU A 70 12.46 0.72 1.49
N LEU A 71 11.21 1.18 1.56
CA LEU A 71 10.86 2.46 2.17
C LEU A 71 11.17 2.46 3.67
N ALA A 72 10.83 1.38 4.39
CA ALA A 72 11.13 1.23 5.81
C ALA A 72 12.64 1.26 6.09
N LEU A 73 13.44 0.52 5.30
CA LEU A 73 14.90 0.55 5.39
C LEU A 73 15.46 1.93 5.06
N GLY A 74 14.91 2.61 4.04
CA GLY A 74 15.30 3.97 3.69
C GLY A 74 15.11 4.94 4.86
N VAL A 75 13.94 4.91 5.50
CA VAL A 75 13.65 5.75 6.68
C VAL A 75 14.54 5.35 7.86
N TYR A 76 14.71 4.06 8.12
CA TYR A 76 15.55 3.56 9.20
C TYR A 76 17.02 4.00 9.04
N CYS A 77 17.57 3.86 7.84
CA CYS A 77 18.93 4.31 7.53
C CYS A 77 19.06 5.84 7.60
N PHE A 78 18.06 6.59 7.12
CA PHE A 78 18.06 8.04 7.17
C PHE A 78 18.04 8.56 8.62
N ALA A 79 17.17 8.03 9.47
CA ALA A 79 17.11 8.37 10.90
C ALA A 79 18.35 7.86 11.67
N GLY A 80 18.92 6.72 11.25
CA GLY A 80 20.11 6.12 11.85
C GLY A 80 21.41 6.86 11.51
N HIS A 81 21.49 7.55 10.38
CA HIS A 81 22.72 8.24 9.97
C HIS A 81 23.10 9.39 10.91
N GLU A 82 22.11 10.08 11.49
CA GLU A 82 22.33 11.14 12.49
C GLU A 82 22.71 10.57 13.88
N THR A 83 22.42 9.29 14.15
CA THR A 83 22.62 8.66 15.48
C THR A 83 23.78 7.66 15.55
N GLY A 84 24.45 7.37 14.43
CA GLY A 84 25.27 6.14 14.30
C GLY A 84 26.64 6.26 13.60
N ARG A 85 27.36 7.39 13.68
CA ARG A 85 28.85 7.50 13.64
C ARG A 85 29.27 8.94 13.30
N LEU A 86 29.38 9.79 14.32
CA LEU A 86 30.55 10.68 14.32
C LEU A 86 31.78 9.77 14.39
N PRO A 87 32.81 9.93 13.54
CA PRO A 87 34.10 9.28 13.72
C PRO A 87 34.71 9.81 15.03
N ARG A 88 34.32 9.21 16.15
CA ARG A 88 34.85 9.49 17.50
C ARG A 88 36.38 9.38 17.55
N ALA A 89 37.00 8.71 16.57
CA ALA A 89 38.45 8.64 16.42
C ALA A 89 39.07 9.86 15.71
N ALA A 90 38.39 10.49 14.75
CA ALA A 90 38.95 11.62 14.00
C ALA A 90 38.89 12.93 14.80
N ASP A 91 37.77 13.18 15.48
CA ASP A 91 37.60 14.39 16.29
C ASP A 91 38.42 14.34 17.58
N THR A 92 38.60 13.15 18.17
CA THR A 92 39.53 13.00 19.30
C THR A 92 40.97 13.22 18.85
N GLN A 93 41.41 12.72 17.70
CA GLN A 93 42.77 13.00 17.21
C GLN A 93 43.00 14.49 16.88
N ALA A 94 41.99 15.21 16.40
CA ALA A 94 42.08 16.64 16.17
C ALA A 94 42.16 17.44 17.49
N LEU A 95 41.42 17.02 18.54
CA LEU A 95 41.45 17.64 19.86
C LEU A 95 42.71 17.25 20.68
N LEU A 96 43.16 16.00 20.61
CA LEU A 96 44.34 15.48 21.32
C LEU A 96 45.67 16.04 20.79
N ARG A 97 45.70 16.58 19.55
CA ARG A 97 46.90 17.23 19.01
C ARG A 97 47.25 18.52 19.76
N ASN A 98 46.28 19.12 20.46
CA ASN A 98 46.46 20.31 21.29
C ASN A 98 46.69 20.02 22.79
N ASP A 99 46.63 18.75 23.23
CA ASP A 99 46.79 18.38 24.65
C ASP A 99 48.22 18.57 25.19
N GLN A 100 49.19 18.96 24.36
CA GLN A 100 50.50 19.36 24.85
C GLN A 100 50.54 20.80 25.42
N LEU A 101 49.44 21.56 25.31
CA LEU A 101 49.35 22.93 25.83
C LEU A 101 48.57 23.07 27.14
N TYR A 102 47.77 22.07 27.52
CA TYR A 102 46.99 22.11 28.75
C TYR A 102 47.49 21.05 29.74
N GLN A 103 47.60 21.48 30.99
CA GLN A 103 48.12 20.67 32.07
C GLN A 103 47.20 19.45 32.32
N PRO A 104 47.74 18.22 32.42
CA PRO A 104 46.93 17.04 32.64
C PRO A 104 46.13 17.17 33.93
N LEU A 105 44.83 16.85 33.88
CA LEU A 105 43.97 16.85 35.07
C LEU A 105 44.54 15.86 36.08
N ARG A 106 44.96 16.40 37.23
CA ARG A 106 45.43 15.61 38.36
C ARG A 106 44.26 14.77 38.90
N ASP A 107 44.58 13.56 39.31
CA ASP A 107 43.63 12.60 39.85
C ASP A 107 42.73 13.24 40.91
N ARG A 108 41.42 13.13 40.70
CA ARG A 108 40.40 13.88 41.42
C ARG A 108 40.23 13.24 42.80
N ASN A 109 40.69 13.92 43.85
CA ASN A 109 40.51 13.45 45.22
C ASN A 109 39.05 13.68 45.64
N ASP A 110 38.21 12.65 45.51
CA ASP A 110 36.75 12.67 45.73
C ASP A 110 36.30 12.86 47.19
N ALA A 111 37.19 13.33 48.08
CA ALA A 111 36.94 13.40 49.51
C ALA A 111 36.27 14.69 49.99
N GLN A 112 36.33 15.81 49.23
CA GLN A 112 36.11 17.14 49.83
C GLN A 112 34.78 17.83 49.50
N TYR A 113 34.03 17.37 48.50
CA TYR A 113 32.75 18.00 48.11
C TYR A 113 31.54 17.04 48.09
N SER A 114 31.74 15.78 48.48
CA SER A 114 30.75 14.70 48.38
C SER A 114 29.75 14.64 49.54
N HIS A 115 29.84 15.56 50.51
CA HIS A 115 29.11 15.47 51.79
C HIS A 115 28.18 16.65 52.09
N LEU A 116 27.87 17.49 51.10
CA LEU A 116 26.94 18.61 51.28
C LEU A 116 25.55 18.25 50.75
N GLY A 117 24.75 17.61 51.61
CA GLY A 117 23.36 17.20 51.39
C GLY A 117 23.17 15.78 51.91
N GLU A 118 22.36 15.45 52.92
CA GLU A 118 21.17 16.11 53.43
C GLU A 118 20.95 15.74 54.90
N SER A 119 20.53 16.74 55.66
CA SER A 119 20.04 16.68 57.04
C SER A 119 18.55 16.33 57.08
N TRP A 120 18.12 15.37 57.93
CA TRP A 120 16.84 15.48 58.64
C TRP A 120 16.88 14.69 59.98
N PRO A 121 16.58 15.33 61.13
CA PRO A 121 16.42 14.62 62.39
C PRO A 121 14.98 14.10 62.56
N ARG A 122 14.81 12.81 62.86
CA ARG A 122 13.54 12.27 63.42
C ARG A 122 13.63 12.24 64.94
N SER A 123 12.95 13.18 65.60
CA SER A 123 12.40 13.04 66.96
C SER A 123 10.99 12.44 66.85
N ARG A 124 10.41 11.66 67.77
CA ARG A 124 10.71 11.20 69.13
C ARG A 124 10.11 9.80 69.22
#